data_AF-A0A7R8UTL6-F1
#
_entry.id   AF-A0A7R8UTL6-F1
#
_cell.length_a   1.000
_cell.length_b   1.000
_cell.length_c   1.000
_cell.angle_alpha   90.00
_cell.angle_beta   90.00
_cell.angle_gamma   90.00
#
_symmetry.space_group_name_H-M   'P 1'
#
loop_
_entity.id
_entity.type
_entity.pdbx_description
1 polymer ?
#
loop_
_entity_poly.entity_id
_entity_poly.type
_entity_poly.pdbx_seq_one_letter_code
_entity_poly.pdbx_strand_id
1 'polypeptide(L)'
;MGEVNSYRAIRALWVTMRILGMDPPEKYRVLYQVYSICLNTTITFYYPLSMFINMFLLDKKKEVVSNLTLTISMVVCGMKTFNNYLKRKELWKMREYLVELDSYLKFEADKEYLQYIVKVSLRYFILYASMYGLVIASCELPMVFSTESRLLYPAWFPWDWRNSTRIYVAIHTYQFVGISIQIYQNLLNDTLPGILMWLLKGHLHILKSRIQRIGYDKNLSTKKNYNELVACIKSHKICFE
;
A
#
# COMPACT_ATOMS: atom_id res chain seq x y z
N MET A 1 -4.19 -22.86 -21.07
CA MET A 1 -4.16 -21.38 -20.88
C MET A 1 -4.82 -21.08 -19.55
N GLY A 2 -4.14 -20.35 -18.67
CA GLY A 2 -4.58 -20.17 -17.28
C GLY A 2 -5.77 -19.22 -17.15
N GLU A 3 -6.62 -19.50 -16.17
CA GLU A 3 -7.71 -18.64 -15.74
C GLU A 3 -7.17 -17.24 -15.38
N VAL A 4 -7.72 -16.18 -15.97
CA VAL A 4 -7.29 -14.80 -15.67
C VAL A 4 -7.81 -14.44 -14.29
N ASN A 5 -6.91 -13.94 -13.44
CA ASN A 5 -7.22 -13.58 -12.08
C ASN A 5 -6.67 -12.19 -11.76
N SER A 6 -7.55 -11.19 -11.82
CA SER A 6 -7.24 -9.78 -11.56
C SER A 6 -6.79 -9.53 -10.12
N TYR A 7 -7.16 -10.40 -9.17
CA TYR A 7 -6.67 -10.39 -7.78
C TYR A 7 -5.15 -10.41 -7.68
N ARG A 8 -4.45 -11.01 -8.67
CA ARG A 8 -2.99 -11.05 -8.68
C ARG A 8 -2.36 -9.65 -8.62
N ALA A 9 -3.03 -8.63 -9.17
CA ALA A 9 -2.56 -7.26 -9.13
C ALA A 9 -2.55 -6.67 -7.71
N ILE A 10 -3.50 -7.06 -6.85
CA ILE A 10 -3.60 -6.56 -5.47
C ILE A 10 -2.88 -7.45 -4.45
N ARG A 11 -2.39 -8.63 -4.85
CA ARG A 11 -1.68 -9.55 -3.95
C ARG A 11 -0.50 -8.90 -3.24
N ALA A 12 0.28 -8.07 -3.94
CA ALA A 12 1.40 -7.36 -3.37
C ALA A 12 0.97 -6.36 -2.28
N LEU A 13 -0.15 -5.66 -2.50
CA LEU A 13 -0.75 -4.75 -1.52
C LEU A 13 -1.17 -5.48 -0.24
N TRP A 14 -1.75 -6.69 -0.37
CA TRP A 14 -2.12 -7.51 0.78
C TRP A 14 -0.93 -7.96 1.61
N VAL A 15 0.18 -8.34 0.95
CA VAL A 15 1.41 -8.67 1.64
C VAL A 15 1.93 -7.45 2.41
N THR A 16 1.92 -6.27 1.79
CA THR A 16 2.31 -5.01 2.47
C THR A 16 1.39 -4.71 3.66
N MET A 17 0.06 -4.82 3.51
CA MET A 17 -0.89 -4.65 4.62
C MET A 17 -0.63 -5.62 5.77
N ARG A 18 -0.27 -6.87 5.46
CA ARG A 18 0.07 -7.87 6.48
C ARG A 18 1.36 -7.52 7.23
N ILE A 19 2.38 -7.00 6.54
CA ILE A 19 3.61 -6.49 7.18
C ILE A 19 3.27 -5.29 8.08
N LEU A 20 2.35 -4.43 7.67
CA LEU A 20 1.94 -3.24 8.43
C LEU A 20 0.99 -3.51 9.62
N GLY A 21 0.72 -4.77 9.95
CA GLY A 21 -0.17 -5.10 11.06
C GLY A 21 -1.67 -4.97 10.75
N MET A 22 -2.07 -4.80 9.49
CA MET A 22 -3.47 -4.52 9.11
C MET A 22 -4.29 -5.77 8.77
N ASP A 23 -3.62 -6.86 8.38
CA ASP A 23 -4.27 -8.11 7.95
C ASP A 23 -3.87 -9.28 8.87
N PRO A 24 -4.66 -9.59 9.91
CA PRO A 24 -4.36 -10.69 10.82
C PRO A 24 -4.53 -12.05 10.14
N PRO A 25 -3.50 -12.92 10.17
CA PRO A 25 -3.66 -14.30 9.72
C PRO A 25 -4.61 -15.08 10.64
N GLU A 26 -5.26 -16.12 10.09
CA GLU A 26 -6.15 -17.01 10.84
C GLU A 26 -5.39 -17.75 11.95
N LYS A 27 -4.14 -18.15 11.68
CA LYS A 27 -3.25 -18.78 12.66
C LYS A 27 -2.48 -17.70 13.44
N TYR A 28 -2.41 -17.84 14.77
CA TYR A 28 -1.71 -16.90 15.68
C TYR A 28 -2.29 -15.48 15.74
N ARG A 29 -3.61 -15.34 15.58
CA ARG A 29 -4.30 -14.05 15.55
C ARG A 29 -3.99 -13.13 16.75
N VAL A 30 -3.94 -13.68 17.97
CA VAL A 30 -3.66 -12.89 19.19
C VAL A 30 -2.23 -12.34 19.17
N LEU A 31 -1.24 -13.16 18.81
CA LEU A 31 0.16 -12.73 18.72
C LEU A 31 0.31 -11.63 17.66
N TYR A 32 -0.38 -11.78 16.52
CA TYR A 32 -0.38 -10.76 15.49
C TYR A 32 -1.05 -9.45 15.93
N GLN A 33 -2.11 -9.52 16.73
CA GLN A 33 -2.73 -8.31 17.29
C GLN A 33 -1.80 -7.57 18.24
N VAL A 34 -1.09 -8.29 19.11
CA VAL A 34 -0.07 -7.71 19.99
C VAL A 34 1.03 -7.06 19.14
N TYR A 35 1.54 -7.77 18.14
CA TYR A 35 2.52 -7.23 17.18
C TYR A 35 2.02 -5.95 16.51
N SER A 36 0.79 -5.94 15.99
CA SER A 36 0.20 -4.80 15.30
C SER A 36 0.04 -3.59 16.23
N ILE A 37 -0.44 -3.81 17.45
CA ILE A 37 -0.56 -2.75 18.46
C ILE A 37 0.82 -2.19 18.80
N CYS A 38 1.78 -3.05 19.13
CA CYS A 38 3.15 -2.64 19.44
C CYS A 38 3.76 -1.83 18.29
N LEU A 39 3.71 -2.36 17.07
CA LEU A 39 4.28 -1.72 15.87
C LEU A 39 3.69 -0.33 15.64
N ASN A 40 2.35 -0.21 15.64
CA ASN A 40 1.69 1.07 15.38
C ASN A 40 1.88 2.06 16.54
N THR A 41 1.82 1.61 17.80
CA THR A 41 2.09 2.47 18.95
C THR A 41 3.52 3.01 18.95
N THR A 42 4.52 2.16 18.68
CA THR A 42 5.92 2.60 18.69
C THR A 42 6.25 3.45 17.47
N ILE A 43 5.86 3.01 16.27
CA ILE A 43 6.34 3.63 15.02
C ILE A 43 5.42 4.75 14.53
N THR A 44 4.11 4.58 14.63
CA THR A 44 3.15 5.56 14.09
C THR A 44 2.84 6.67 15.09
N PHE A 45 2.95 6.41 16.40
CA PHE A 45 2.70 7.44 17.43
C PHE A 45 3.97 7.92 18.13
N TYR A 46 4.73 7.02 18.76
CA TYR A 46 5.88 7.43 19.58
C TYR A 46 7.02 8.03 18.74
N TYR A 47 7.31 7.48 17.56
CA TYR A 47 8.38 8.01 16.69
C TYR A 47 8.17 9.49 16.26
N PRO A 48 7.04 9.87 15.65
CA PRO A 48 6.80 11.29 15.35
C PRO A 48 6.68 12.17 16.61
N LEU A 49 6.16 11.65 17.73
CA LEU A 49 6.13 12.40 18.99
C LEU A 49 7.55 12.72 19.51
N SER A 50 8.45 11.74 19.46
CA SER A 50 9.86 11.89 19.84
C SER A 50 10.58 12.92 18.96
N MET A 51 10.31 12.93 17.65
CA MET A 51 10.82 13.96 16.74
C MET A 51 10.24 15.35 17.02
N PHE A 52 8.94 15.41 17.32
CA PHE A 52 8.24 16.65 17.65
C PHE A 52 8.80 17.29 18.93
N ILE A 53 9.01 16.50 19.99
CA ILE A 53 9.64 16.97 21.23
C ILE A 53 11.06 17.47 20.94
N ASN A 54 11.83 16.73 20.15
CA ASN A 54 13.21 17.11 19.80
C ASN A 54 13.29 18.46 19.09
N MET A 55 12.24 18.85 18.35
CA MET A 55 12.18 20.14 17.68
C MET A 55 12.36 21.34 18.64
N PHE A 56 11.88 21.22 19.88
CA PHE A 56 12.04 22.26 20.91
C PHE A 56 13.42 22.26 21.58
N LEU A 57 14.21 21.22 21.37
CA LEU A 57 15.55 21.04 21.94
C LEU A 57 16.66 21.39 20.92
N LEU A 58 16.30 21.69 19.67
CA LEU A 58 17.25 22.02 18.61
C LEU A 58 17.50 23.53 18.56
N ASP A 59 18.76 23.93 18.68
CA ASP A 59 19.15 25.36 18.62
C ASP A 59 19.26 25.87 17.17
N LYS A 60 19.50 24.98 16.20
CA LYS A 60 19.76 25.35 14.81
C LYS A 60 18.48 25.37 13.97
N LYS A 61 18.15 26.54 13.43
CA LYS A 61 16.98 26.76 12.54
C LYS A 61 16.89 25.75 11.38
N LYS A 62 18.01 25.40 10.75
CA LYS A 62 18.03 24.43 9.64
C LYS A 62 17.59 23.03 10.08
N GLU A 63 18.05 22.59 11.26
CA GLU A 63 17.72 21.28 11.81
C GLU A 63 16.25 21.24 12.27
N VAL A 64 15.75 22.33 12.85
CA VAL A 64 14.32 22.50 13.20
C VAL A 64 13.41 22.34 11.99
N VAL A 65 13.69 23.05 10.88
CA VAL A 65 12.87 22.98 9.66
C VAL A 65 12.89 21.57 9.05
N SER A 66 14.06 20.93 9.03
CA SER A 66 14.20 19.55 8.56
C SER A 66 13.38 18.58 9.40
N ASN A 67 13.50 18.64 10.74
CA ASN A 67 12.75 17.77 11.66
C ASN A 67 11.24 18.00 11.56
N LEU A 68 10.80 19.25 11.42
CA LEU A 68 9.39 19.59 11.26
C LEU A 68 8.82 18.96 9.98
N THR A 69 9.53 19.10 8.86
CA THR A 69 9.10 18.57 7.55
C THR A 69 8.92 17.04 7.60
N LEU A 70 9.87 16.35 8.24
CA LEU A 70 9.80 14.90 8.44
C LEU A 70 8.64 14.50 9.36
N THR A 71 8.45 15.21 10.47
CA THR A 71 7.38 14.94 11.44
C THR A 71 6.01 15.10 10.78
N ILE A 72 5.78 16.18 10.03
CA ILE A 72 4.53 16.39 9.28
C ILE A 72 4.30 15.26 8.28
N SER A 73 5.34 14.87 7.55
CA SER A 73 5.26 13.78 6.57
C SER A 73 4.88 12.44 7.22
N MET A 74 5.44 12.12 8.39
CA MET A 74 5.10 10.93 9.17
C MET A 74 3.67 10.96 9.70
N VAL A 75 3.19 12.12 10.18
CA VAL A 75 1.82 12.29 10.65
C VAL A 75 0.82 12.09 9.49
N VAL A 76 1.05 12.74 8.35
CA VAL A 76 0.19 12.61 7.15
C VAL A 76 0.17 11.17 6.64
N CYS A 77 1.33 10.51 6.58
CA CYS A 77 1.44 9.09 6.23
C CYS A 77 0.62 8.23 7.20
N GLY A 78 0.83 8.41 8.51
CA GLY A 78 0.10 7.70 9.56
C GLY A 78 -1.41 7.88 9.46
N MET A 79 -1.90 9.09 9.16
CA MET A 79 -3.32 9.35 8.93
C MET A 79 -3.89 8.59 7.73
N LYS A 80 -3.18 8.58 6.59
CA LYS A 80 -3.59 7.82 5.39
C LYS A 80 -3.64 6.31 5.69
N THR A 81 -2.61 5.82 6.38
CA THR A 81 -2.51 4.42 6.81
C THR A 81 -3.62 4.04 7.79
N PHE A 82 -3.96 4.93 8.73
CA PHE A 82 -5.10 4.74 9.64
C PHE A 82 -6.43 4.70 8.87
N ASN A 83 -6.62 5.58 7.89
CA ASN A 83 -7.80 5.55 7.02
C ASN A 83 -7.90 4.21 6.25
N ASN A 84 -6.80 3.73 5.69
CA ASN A 84 -6.73 2.42 5.05
C ASN A 84 -7.08 1.29 6.03
N TYR A 85 -6.63 1.38 7.28
CA TYR A 85 -7.00 0.43 8.32
C TYR A 85 -8.50 0.45 8.64
N LEU A 86 -9.13 1.62 8.74
CA LEU A 86 -10.59 1.75 8.93
C LEU A 86 -11.36 1.13 7.76
N LYS A 87 -10.87 1.36 6.54
CA LYS A 87 -11.48 0.91 5.28
C LYS A 87 -11.10 -0.51 4.87
N ARG A 88 -10.28 -1.21 5.65
CA ARG A 88 -9.78 -2.55 5.31
C ARG A 88 -10.88 -3.55 4.96
N LYS A 89 -12.05 -3.51 5.61
CA LYS A 89 -13.17 -4.41 5.31
C LYS A 89 -13.71 -4.21 3.90
N GLU A 90 -13.77 -2.97 3.42
CA GLU A 90 -14.17 -2.64 2.05
C GLU A 90 -13.10 -3.12 1.06
N LEU A 91 -11.81 -2.98 1.43
CA LEU A 91 -10.70 -3.53 0.63
C LEU A 91 -10.77 -5.06 0.55
N TRP A 92 -11.23 -5.76 1.58
CA TRP A 92 -11.45 -7.21 1.53
C TRP A 92 -12.54 -7.59 0.53
N LYS A 93 -13.65 -6.84 0.51
CA LYS A 93 -14.74 -7.05 -0.46
C LYS A 93 -14.29 -6.84 -1.91
N MET A 94 -13.32 -5.95 -2.17
CA MET A 94 -12.76 -5.78 -3.51
C MET A 94 -12.25 -7.08 -4.11
N ARG A 95 -11.76 -8.03 -3.30
CA ARG A 95 -11.38 -9.36 -3.81
C ARG A 95 -12.59 -10.09 -4.40
N GLU A 96 -13.72 -10.08 -3.71
CA GLU A 96 -14.95 -10.75 -4.14
C GLU A 96 -15.47 -10.09 -5.41
N TYR A 97 -15.50 -8.76 -5.45
CA TYR A 97 -15.92 -7.99 -6.63
C TYR A 97 -15.04 -8.27 -7.85
N LEU A 98 -13.71 -8.32 -7.69
CA LEU A 98 -12.80 -8.61 -8.79
C LEU A 98 -13.00 -10.03 -9.35
N VAL A 99 -13.20 -11.03 -8.47
CA VAL A 99 -13.48 -12.41 -8.89
C VAL A 99 -14.83 -12.50 -9.61
N GLU A 100 -15.85 -11.80 -9.10
CA GLU A 100 -17.16 -11.75 -9.76
C GLU A 100 -17.06 -11.05 -11.13
N LEU A 101 -16.32 -9.95 -11.24
CA LEU A 101 -16.08 -9.25 -12.51
C LEU A 101 -15.30 -10.11 -13.51
N ASP A 102 -14.29 -10.86 -13.05
CA ASP A 102 -13.54 -11.81 -13.87
C ASP A 102 -14.45 -12.91 -14.45
N SER A 103 -15.50 -13.33 -13.72
CA SER A 103 -16.43 -14.37 -14.17
C SER A 103 -17.24 -13.98 -15.42
N TYR A 104 -17.35 -12.68 -15.70
CA TYR A 104 -18.05 -12.16 -16.88
C TYR A 104 -17.17 -12.11 -18.14
N LEU A 105 -15.89 -12.50 -18.07
CA LEU A 105 -14.99 -12.53 -19.21
C LEU A 105 -15.34 -13.66 -20.18
N LYS A 106 -15.75 -13.31 -21.39
CA LYS A 106 -16.16 -14.29 -22.42
C LYS A 106 -15.16 -14.42 -23.55
N PHE A 107 -14.55 -13.32 -23.97
CA PHE A 107 -13.72 -13.26 -25.16
C PHE A 107 -12.24 -13.27 -24.79
N GLU A 108 -11.42 -13.92 -25.62
CA GLU A 108 -9.98 -14.03 -25.38
C GLU A 108 -9.30 -12.65 -25.43
N ALA A 109 -9.73 -11.76 -26.32
CA ALA A 109 -9.23 -10.38 -26.37
C ALA A 109 -9.45 -9.61 -25.05
N ASP A 110 -10.57 -9.84 -24.36
CA ASP A 110 -10.87 -9.18 -23.09
C ASP A 110 -9.99 -9.75 -21.96
N LYS A 111 -9.71 -11.06 -22.00
CA LYS A 111 -8.78 -11.73 -21.08
C LYS A 111 -7.34 -11.23 -21.28
N GLU A 112 -6.89 -11.12 -22.52
CA GLU A 112 -5.56 -10.59 -22.85
C GLU A 112 -5.40 -9.14 -22.37
N TYR A 113 -6.43 -8.31 -22.58
CA TYR A 113 -6.44 -6.93 -22.09
C TYR A 113 -6.36 -6.88 -20.56
N LEU A 114 -7.14 -7.70 -19.86
CA LEU A 114 -7.09 -7.74 -18.40
C LEU A 114 -5.72 -8.24 -17.88
N GLN A 115 -5.14 -9.26 -18.52
CA GLN A 115 -3.78 -9.71 -18.19
C GLN A 115 -2.74 -8.60 -18.40
N TYR A 116 -2.90 -7.78 -19.44
CA TYR A 116 -2.06 -6.60 -19.64
C TYR A 116 -2.21 -5.60 -18.49
N ILE A 117 -3.45 -5.27 -18.08
CA ILE A 117 -3.71 -4.38 -16.94
C ILE A 117 -3.05 -4.92 -15.67
N VAL A 118 -3.20 -6.21 -15.36
CA VAL A 118 -2.57 -6.85 -14.20
C VAL A 118 -1.04 -6.71 -14.26
N LYS A 119 -0.42 -6.93 -15.42
CA LYS A 119 1.03 -6.76 -15.62
C LYS A 119 1.46 -5.31 -15.39
N VAL A 120 0.70 -4.34 -15.90
CA VAL A 120 0.96 -2.91 -15.69
C VAL A 120 0.86 -2.54 -14.22
N SER A 121 -0.18 -2.99 -13.51
CA SER A 121 -0.34 -2.75 -12.06
C SER A 121 0.81 -3.34 -11.24
N LEU A 122 1.27 -4.54 -11.58
CA LEU A 122 2.41 -5.17 -10.89
C LEU A 122 3.73 -4.42 -11.18
N ARG A 123 3.97 -4.01 -12.43
CA ARG A 123 5.14 -3.18 -12.77
C ARG A 123 5.11 -1.84 -12.06
N TYR A 124 3.93 -1.22 -11.97
CA TYR A 124 3.72 0.01 -11.22
C TYR A 124 4.07 -0.17 -9.74
N PHE A 125 3.61 -1.25 -9.10
CA PHE A 125 3.99 -1.58 -7.73
C PHE A 125 5.50 -1.79 -7.58
N ILE A 126 6.11 -2.59 -8.46
CA ILE A 126 7.56 -2.88 -8.41
C ILE A 126 8.38 -1.60 -8.58
N LEU A 127 7.98 -0.69 -9.48
CA LEU A 127 8.64 0.59 -9.68
C LEU A 127 8.66 1.41 -8.39
N TYR A 128 7.50 1.59 -7.75
CA TYR A 128 7.41 2.30 -6.47
C TYR A 128 8.20 1.58 -5.37
N ALA A 129 8.11 0.26 -5.28
CA ALA A 129 8.87 -0.53 -4.31
C ALA A 129 10.38 -0.38 -4.51
N SER A 130 10.83 -0.30 -5.76
CA SER A 130 12.26 -0.10 -6.11
C SER A 130 12.71 1.30 -5.73
N MET A 131 11.93 2.32 -6.04
CA MET A 131 12.21 3.71 -5.63
C MET A 131 12.29 3.84 -4.11
N TYR A 132 11.32 3.29 -3.39
CA TYR A 132 11.32 3.29 -1.92
C TYR A 132 12.46 2.46 -1.31
N GLY A 133 12.84 1.34 -1.95
CA GLY A 133 14.01 0.56 -1.56
C GLY A 133 15.32 1.35 -1.68
N LEU A 134 15.46 2.14 -2.76
CA LEU A 134 16.60 3.06 -2.92
C LEU A 134 16.62 4.15 -1.84
N VAL A 135 15.45 4.65 -1.43
CA VAL A 135 15.35 5.61 -0.31
C VAL A 135 15.86 4.97 0.98
N ILE A 136 15.41 3.77 1.34
CA ILE A 136 15.90 3.04 2.54
C ILE A 136 17.42 2.86 2.48
N ALA A 137 17.95 2.40 1.34
CA ALA A 137 19.38 2.21 1.16
C ALA A 137 20.17 3.53 1.29
N SER A 138 19.61 4.64 0.80
CA SER A 138 20.23 5.96 0.89
C SER A 138 20.23 6.54 2.31
N CYS A 139 19.26 6.17 3.15
CA CYS A 139 19.20 6.63 4.54
C CYS A 139 20.43 6.21 5.35
N GLU A 140 21.03 5.05 5.05
CA GLU A 140 22.19 4.53 5.77
C GLU A 140 23.53 5.13 5.30
N LEU A 141 23.58 5.74 4.10
CA LEU A 141 24.83 6.28 3.55
C LEU A 141 25.49 7.33 4.46
N PRO A 142 24.76 8.35 5.00
CA PRO A 142 25.36 9.33 5.89
C PRO A 142 26.01 8.70 7.13
N MET A 143 25.50 7.56 7.60
CA MET A 143 26.02 6.86 8.77
C MET A 143 27.32 6.13 8.46
N VAL A 144 27.40 5.46 7.30
CA VAL A 144 28.61 4.77 6.83
C VAL A 144 29.77 5.75 6.61
N PHE A 145 29.48 6.96 6.15
CA PHE A 145 30.50 7.99 5.89
C PHE A 145 30.79 8.92 7.07
N SER A 146 30.05 8.81 8.19
CA SER A 146 30.27 9.63 9.38
C SER A 146 31.27 8.98 10.33
N THR A 147 32.27 9.73 10.76
CA THR A 147 33.24 9.34 11.80
C THR A 147 32.69 9.50 13.22
N GLU A 148 31.60 10.26 13.39
CA GLU A 148 30.93 10.48 14.67
C GLU A 148 29.63 9.67 14.78
N SER A 149 29.35 9.15 15.98
CA SER A 149 28.05 8.54 16.29
C SER A 149 26.95 9.61 16.27
N ARG A 150 26.14 9.60 15.21
CA ARG A 150 24.99 10.50 15.04
C ARG A 150 23.74 9.66 14.89
N LEU A 151 22.61 10.17 15.38
CA LEU A 151 21.33 9.52 15.11
C LEU A 151 20.95 9.72 13.65
N LEU A 152 20.26 8.73 13.08
CA LEU A 152 19.79 8.75 11.68
C LEU A 152 18.90 9.98 11.46
N TYR A 153 18.07 10.26 12.45
CA TYR A 153 17.31 11.50 12.54
C TYR A 153 17.34 12.04 13.96
N PRO A 154 17.51 13.37 14.15
CA PRO A 154 17.48 13.98 15.48
C PRO A 154 16.14 13.73 16.17
N ALA A 155 16.14 12.98 17.27
CA ALA A 155 14.95 12.63 18.02
C ALA A 155 15.27 12.53 19.51
N TRP A 156 14.27 12.81 20.36
CA TRP A 156 14.45 12.80 21.80
C TRP A 156 14.22 11.40 22.36
N PHE A 157 15.17 10.90 23.15
CA PHE A 157 15.05 9.65 23.87
C PHE A 157 15.36 9.88 25.35
N PRO A 158 14.67 9.20 26.27
CA PRO A 158 14.90 9.34 27.71
C PRO A 158 16.22 8.68 28.17
N TRP A 159 16.94 7.97 27.29
CA TRP A 159 18.20 7.29 27.60
C TRP A 159 19.40 8.03 27.00
N ASP A 160 20.50 8.11 27.77
CA ASP A 160 21.76 8.68 27.29
C ASP A 160 22.46 7.71 26.33
N TRP A 161 22.25 7.95 25.04
CA TRP A 161 22.83 7.16 23.95
C TRP A 161 24.25 7.58 23.60
N ARG A 162 24.72 8.75 24.05
CA ARG A 162 26.06 9.25 23.71
C ARG A 162 27.13 8.53 24.50
N ASN A 163 26.80 8.08 25.71
CA ASN A 163 27.74 7.43 26.61
C ASN A 163 27.70 5.89 26.58
N SER A 164 26.81 5.28 25.78
CA SER A 164 26.64 3.83 25.72
C SER A 164 26.41 3.32 24.30
N THR A 165 27.38 2.58 23.78
CA THR A 165 27.31 1.95 22.44
C THR A 165 26.12 1.00 22.31
N ARG A 166 25.75 0.29 23.39
CA ARG A 166 24.59 -0.63 23.36
C ARG A 166 23.27 0.12 23.18
N ILE A 167 23.11 1.22 23.92
CA ILE A 167 21.91 2.06 23.85
C ILE A 167 21.85 2.75 22.48
N TYR A 168 22.99 3.25 21.99
CA TYR A 168 23.10 3.81 20.65
C TYR A 168 22.66 2.82 19.57
N VAL A 169 23.21 1.58 19.56
CA VAL A 169 22.84 0.55 18.57
C VAL A 169 21.36 0.18 18.66
N ALA A 170 20.81 0.07 19.87
CA ALA A 170 19.38 -0.21 20.06
C ALA A 170 18.50 0.91 19.49
N ILE A 171 18.80 2.17 19.80
CA ILE A 171 18.05 3.33 19.29
C ILE A 171 18.19 3.44 17.79
N HIS A 172 19.39 3.29 17.25
CA HIS A 172 19.64 3.35 15.81
C HIS A 172 18.84 2.26 15.06
N THR A 173 18.87 1.02 15.57
CA THR A 173 18.07 -0.08 15.01
C THR A 173 16.58 0.25 15.06
N TYR A 174 16.10 0.82 16.18
CA TYR A 174 14.73 1.26 16.31
C TYR A 174 14.35 2.35 15.28
N GLN A 175 15.20 3.36 15.07
CA GLN A 175 14.97 4.39 14.06
C GLN A 175 14.92 3.81 12.64
N PHE A 176 15.88 2.94 12.30
CA PHE A 176 15.93 2.27 10.99
C PHE A 176 14.68 1.43 10.71
N VAL A 177 14.24 0.62 11.69
CA VAL A 177 12.99 -0.15 11.60
C VAL A 177 11.80 0.80 11.48
N GLY A 178 11.77 1.87 12.28
CA GLY A 178 10.72 2.89 12.24
C GLY A 178 10.54 3.50 10.85
N ILE A 179 11.63 3.94 10.22
CA ILE A 179 11.61 4.51 8.88
C ILE A 179 11.27 3.48 7.82
N SER A 180 11.81 2.26 7.94
CA SER A 180 11.47 1.18 7.02
C SER A 180 9.95 0.93 7.01
N ILE A 181 9.33 0.85 8.19
CA ILE A 181 7.87 0.69 8.31
C ILE A 181 7.12 1.91 7.75
N GLN A 182 7.56 3.14 8.03
CA GLN A 182 6.95 4.35 7.45
C GLN A 182 7.05 4.37 5.92
N ILE A 183 8.14 3.86 5.35
CA ILE A 183 8.31 3.71 3.91
C ILE A 183 7.36 2.65 3.35
N TYR A 184 7.16 1.52 4.03
CA TYR A 184 6.13 0.55 3.64
C TYR A 184 4.71 1.15 3.73
N GLN A 185 4.43 1.99 4.73
CA GLN A 185 3.17 2.72 4.85
C GLN A 185 2.96 3.64 3.64
N ASN A 186 3.97 4.42 3.25
CA ASN A 186 3.92 5.27 2.06
C ASN A 186 3.77 4.47 0.76
N LEU A 187 4.52 3.38 0.60
CA LEU A 187 4.39 2.47 -0.54
C LEU A 187 2.95 1.99 -0.69
N LEU A 188 2.31 1.55 0.40
CA LEU A 188 0.92 1.14 0.38
C LEU A 188 -0.01 2.30 0.01
N ASN A 189 0.16 3.44 0.67
CA ASN A 189 -0.69 4.62 0.50
C ASN A 189 -0.66 5.17 -0.94
N ASP A 190 0.50 5.13 -1.60
CA ASP A 190 0.65 5.65 -2.97
C ASP A 190 0.21 4.63 -4.02
N THR A 191 0.45 3.34 -3.79
CA THR A 191 0.18 2.31 -4.82
C THR A 191 -1.25 1.78 -4.76
N LEU A 192 -1.88 1.72 -3.58
CA LEU A 192 -3.22 1.18 -3.40
C LEU A 192 -4.26 1.88 -4.30
N PRO A 193 -4.42 3.22 -4.27
CA PRO A 193 -5.41 3.88 -5.12
C PRO A 193 -5.12 3.71 -6.61
N GLY A 194 -3.85 3.83 -7.01
CA GLY A 194 -3.44 3.72 -8.41
C GLY A 194 -3.73 2.34 -9.01
N ILE A 195 -3.43 1.27 -8.27
CA ILE A 195 -3.70 -0.10 -8.71
C ILE A 195 -5.20 -0.37 -8.82
N LEU A 196 -5.99 0.07 -7.84
CA LEU A 196 -7.45 -0.08 -7.88
C LEU A 196 -8.05 0.69 -9.06
N MET A 197 -7.58 1.90 -9.35
CA MET A 197 -8.01 2.67 -10.52
C MET A 197 -7.67 1.98 -11.85
N TRP A 198 -6.48 1.37 -11.96
CA TRP A 198 -6.10 0.60 -13.15
C TRP A 198 -7.01 -0.60 -13.37
N LEU A 199 -7.34 -1.34 -12.31
CA LEU A 199 -8.25 -2.47 -12.38
C LEU A 199 -9.67 -2.04 -12.75
N LEU A 200 -10.19 -0.99 -12.10
CA LEU A 200 -11.50 -0.42 -12.42
C LEU A 200 -11.57 0.01 -13.89
N LYS A 201 -10.55 0.73 -14.39
CA LYS A 201 -10.44 1.11 -15.80
C LYS A 201 -10.44 -0.12 -16.72
N GLY A 202 -9.72 -1.16 -16.34
CA GLY A 202 -9.68 -2.43 -17.04
C GLY A 202 -11.06 -3.05 -17.22
N HIS A 203 -11.78 -3.21 -16.11
CA HIS A 203 -13.14 -3.78 -16.11
C HIS A 203 -14.16 -2.89 -16.83
N LEU A 204 -14.07 -1.56 -16.70
CA LEU A 204 -14.93 -0.62 -17.42
C LEU A 204 -14.70 -0.66 -18.94
N HIS A 205 -13.45 -0.81 -19.39
CA HIS A 205 -13.14 -0.97 -20.80
C HIS A 205 -13.74 -2.26 -21.37
N ILE A 206 -13.62 -3.36 -20.62
CA ILE A 206 -14.20 -4.67 -21.00
C ILE A 206 -15.73 -4.59 -21.02
N LEU A 207 -16.34 -3.95 -20.02
CA LEU A 207 -17.78 -3.71 -19.98
C LEU A 207 -18.24 -2.91 -21.21
N LYS A 208 -17.54 -1.83 -21.57
CA LYS A 208 -17.83 -1.04 -22.77
C LYS A 208 -17.75 -1.91 -24.04
N SER A 209 -16.68 -2.69 -24.18
CA SER A 209 -16.47 -3.61 -25.31
C SER A 209 -17.64 -4.60 -25.45
N ARG A 210 -18.09 -5.18 -24.33
CA ARG A 210 -19.24 -6.10 -24.31
C ARG A 210 -20.54 -5.41 -24.71
N ILE A 211 -20.84 -4.23 -24.15
CA ILE A 211 -22.03 -3.44 -24.51
C ILE A 211 -22.04 -3.13 -26.01
N GLN A 212 -20.89 -2.73 -26.58
CA GLN A 212 -20.77 -2.42 -28.00
C GLN A 212 -21.00 -3.61 -28.93
N ARG A 213 -20.89 -4.86 -28.46
CA ARG A 213 -21.11 -6.07 -29.26
C ARG A 213 -22.58 -6.54 -29.24
N ILE A 214 -23.39 -6.08 -28.30
CA ILE A 214 -24.78 -6.50 -28.16
C ILE A 214 -25.57 -6.05 -29.41
N GLY A 215 -26.28 -6.98 -30.04
CA GLY A 215 -27.14 -6.70 -31.20
C GLY A 215 -26.42 -6.56 -32.55
N TYR A 216 -25.08 -6.61 -32.58
CA TYR A 216 -24.31 -6.56 -33.83
C TYR A 216 -24.11 -7.94 -34.49
N ASP A 217 -24.11 -9.03 -33.71
CA ASP A 217 -24.02 -10.38 -34.26
C ASP A 217 -25.41 -10.86 -34.70
N LYS A 218 -25.61 -10.91 -36.03
CA LYS A 218 -26.87 -11.35 -36.66
C LYS A 218 -27.20 -12.82 -36.39
N ASN A 219 -26.24 -13.62 -35.91
CA ASN A 219 -26.43 -15.03 -35.60
C ASN A 219 -26.87 -15.26 -34.14
N LEU A 220 -26.88 -14.22 -33.29
CA LEU A 220 -27.33 -14.33 -31.91
C LEU A 220 -28.83 -14.09 -31.77
N SER A 221 -29.53 -15.01 -31.11
CA SER A 221 -30.95 -14.84 -30.77
C SER A 221 -31.17 -13.61 -29.87
N THR A 222 -32.33 -12.96 -29.99
CA THR A 222 -32.76 -11.85 -29.12
C THR A 222 -32.64 -12.17 -27.63
N LYS A 223 -32.94 -13.42 -27.24
CA LYS A 223 -32.81 -13.89 -25.85
C LYS A 223 -31.36 -13.87 -25.34
N LYS A 224 -30.39 -14.25 -26.18
CA LYS A 224 -28.95 -14.17 -25.84
C LYS A 224 -28.49 -12.72 -25.69
N ASN A 225 -28.93 -11.83 -26.57
CA ASN A 225 -28.63 -10.39 -26.47
C ASN A 225 -29.21 -9.77 -25.19
N TYR A 226 -30.45 -10.13 -24.83
CA TYR A 226 -31.08 -9.69 -23.58
C TYR A 226 -30.30 -10.18 -22.35
N ASN A 227 -29.93 -11.46 -22.30
CA ASN A 227 -29.14 -12.01 -21.19
C ASN A 227 -27.76 -11.35 -21.07
N GLU A 228 -27.12 -11.01 -22.20
CA GLU A 228 -25.86 -10.27 -22.20
C GLU A 228 -26.02 -8.86 -21.64
N LEU A 229 -27.09 -8.16 -22.02
CA LEU A 229 -27.40 -6.84 -21.48
C LEU A 229 -27.61 -6.88 -19.96
N VAL A 230 -28.37 -7.86 -19.45
CA VAL A 230 -28.55 -8.06 -18.01
C VAL A 230 -27.21 -8.34 -17.32
N ALA A 231 -26.34 -9.14 -17.92
CA ALA A 231 -25.01 -9.39 -17.39
C ALA A 231 -24.15 -8.11 -17.34
N CYS A 232 -24.20 -7.27 -18.39
CA CYS A 232 -23.52 -5.98 -18.40
C CYS A 232 -24.04 -5.03 -17.31
N ILE A 233 -25.36 -4.98 -17.07
CA ILE A 233 -25.95 -4.18 -15.99
C ILE A 233 -25.47 -4.66 -14.62
N LYS A 234 -25.41 -5.98 -14.40
CA LYS A 234 -24.87 -6.55 -13.14
C LYS A 234 -23.38 -6.22 -12.97
N SER A 235 -22.56 -6.43 -13.99
CA SER A 235 -21.13 -6.06 -13.97
C SER A 235 -20.94 -4.57 -13.69
N HIS A 236 -21.77 -3.70 -14.28
CA HIS A 236 -21.75 -2.27 -14.01
C HIS A 236 -22.05 -1.98 -12.54
N LYS A 237 -23.11 -2.57 -11.97
CA LYS A 237 -23.47 -2.36 -10.55
C LYS A 237 -22.32 -2.67 -9.61
N ILE A 238 -21.62 -3.79 -9.83
CA ILE A 238 -20.45 -4.21 -9.02
C ILE A 238 -19.33 -3.17 -9.07
N CYS A 239 -19.07 -2.55 -10.23
CA CYS A 239 -18.02 -1.52 -10.33
C CYS A 239 -18.30 -0.24 -9.53
N PHE A 240 -19.55 -0.01 -9.09
CA PHE A 240 -19.97 1.19 -8.37
C PHE A 240 -20.41 0.92 -6.91
N GLU A 241 -20.27 -0.32 -6.43
CA GLU A 241 -20.47 -0.72 -5.02
C GLU A 241 -19.18 -0.62 -4.20
#